data_AF-A0A0A9CWE5-F1
#
_entry.id   AF-A0A0A9CWE5-F1
#
_cell.length_a   1.000
_cell.length_b   1.000
_cell.length_c   1.000
_cell.angle_alpha   90.00
_cell.angle_beta   90.00
_cell.angle_gamma   90.00
#
_symmetry.space_group_name_H-M   'P 1'
#
loop_
_entity.id
_entity.type
_entity.pdbx_description
1 polymer ?
#
loop_
_entity_poly.entity_id
_entity_poly.type
_entity_poly.pdbx_seq_one_letter_code
_entity_poly.pdbx_strand_id
1 'polypeptide(L)' 'MVWKDEAFEIWTRGWASLFREGDSSRELLEKVQKSCYLVSLVDNDYISGDLFAAFKEI' A
#
# COMPACT_ATOMS: atom_id res chain seq x y z
N MET A 1 4.17 14.46 4.44
CA MET A 1 2.74 14.28 4.07
C MET A 1 2.20 13.26 5.05
N VAL A 2 1.44 13.69 6.07
CA VAL A 2 1.14 12.90 7.28
C VAL A 2 0.47 11.56 6.97
N TRP A 3 -0.50 11.55 6.05
CA TRP A 3 -1.23 10.34 5.64
C TRP A 3 -0.32 9.19 5.17
N LYS A 4 0.74 9.52 4.42
CA LYS A 4 1.66 8.51 3.88
C LYS A 4 2.40 7.81 5.03
N ASP A 5 2.88 8.59 5.98
CA ASP A 5 3.74 8.10 7.05
C ASP A 5 2.92 7.18 7.99
N GLU A 6 1.68 7.55 8.31
CA GLU A 6 0.73 6.71 9.06
C GLU A 6 0.39 5.41 8.30
N ALA A 7 0.11 5.49 7.00
CA ALA A 7 -0.24 4.31 6.20
C ALA A 7 0.92 3.29 6.10
N PHE A 8 2.16 3.75 5.92
CA PHE A 8 3.32 2.85 5.88
C PHE A 8 3.73 2.33 7.25
N GLU A 9 3.37 3.00 8.34
CA GLU A 9 3.65 2.54 9.69
C GLU A 9 2.82 1.30 10.08
N ILE A 10 1.60 1.16 9.55
CA ILE A 10 0.71 0.01 9.82
C ILE A 10 1.36 -1.31 9.37
N TRP A 11 2.08 -1.32 8.25
CA TRP A 11 2.76 -2.52 7.75
C TRP A 11 3.73 -3.11 8.78
N THR A 12 4.47 -2.27 9.49
CA THR A 12 5.48 -2.71 10.46
C THR A 12 4.93 -2.80 11.88
N ARG A 13 4.36 -1.71 12.41
CA ARG A 13 3.88 -1.66 13.80
C ARG A 13 2.57 -2.41 14.01
N GLY A 14 1.72 -2.48 12.99
CA GLY A 14 0.44 -3.19 13.04
C GLY A 14 0.56 -4.67 12.68
N TRP A 15 1.17 -4.98 11.53
CA TRP A 15 1.15 -6.35 10.98
C TRP A 15 2.45 -7.12 11.26
N ALA A 16 3.60 -6.57 10.89
CA ALA A 16 4.89 -7.28 11.03
C ALA A 16 5.24 -7.57 12.50
N SER A 17 4.78 -6.74 13.43
CA SER A 17 4.95 -6.90 14.88
C SER A 17 4.30 -8.16 15.46
N LEU A 18 3.36 -8.79 14.74
CA LEU A 18 2.74 -10.06 15.13
C LEU A 18 3.68 -11.26 14.95
N PHE A 19 4.79 -11.07 14.23
CA PHE A 19 5.75 -12.11 13.91
C PHE A 19 7.07 -11.90 14.66
N ARG A 20 7.74 -13.02 14.98
CA ARG A 20 9.04 -13.00 15.66
C ARG A 20 10.12 -12.43 14.74
N GLU A 21 11.19 -11.92 15.34
CA GLU A 21 12.36 -11.50 14.56
C GLU A 21 12.99 -12.71 13.85
N GLY A 22 13.37 -12.52 12.58
CA GLY A 22 13.87 -13.59 11.70
C GLY A 22 12.79 -14.46 11.07
N ASP A 23 11.49 -14.19 11.31
CA ASP A 23 10.41 -14.88 10.62
C ASP A 23 10.28 -14.38 9.17
N SER A 24 10.24 -15.30 8.21
CA SER A 24 10.10 -14.98 6.78
C SER A 24 8.85 -14.15 6.45
N SER A 25 7.76 -14.30 7.21
CA SER A 25 6.52 -13.53 7.06
C SER A 25 6.74 -12.06 7.44
N ARG A 26 7.56 -11.81 8.47
CA ARG A 26 7.93 -10.47 8.89
C ARG A 26 8.79 -9.78 7.83
N GLU A 27 9.79 -10.49 7.32
CA GLU A 27 10.68 -9.99 6.26
C GLU A 27 9.90 -9.64 4.99
N LEU A 28 8.90 -10.45 4.63
CA LEU A 28 8.01 -10.17 3.51
C LEU A 28 7.25 -8.85 3.69
N LEU A 29 6.65 -8.64 4.86
CA LEU A 29 5.90 -7.41 5.16
C LEU A 29 6.80 -6.18 5.15
N GLU A 30 8.00 -6.27 5.71
CA GLU A 30 9.00 -5.21 5.65
C GLU A 30 9.46 -4.91 4.22
N LYS A 31 9.60 -5.94 3.38
CA LYS A 31 9.93 -5.78 1.97
C LYS A 31 8.83 -5.03 1.22
N VAL A 32 7.56 -5.42 1.41
CA VAL A 32 6.40 -4.75 0.80
C VAL A 32 6.37 -3.28 1.19
N GLN A 33 6.51 -2.96 2.47
CA GLN A 33 6.57 -1.58 2.95
C GLN A 33 7.67 -0.75 2.25
N LYS A 34 8.85 -1.34 2.05
CA LYS A 34 10.01 -0.66 1.45
C LYS A 34 9.94 -0.54 -0.08
N SER A 35 9.26 -1.47 -0.77
CA SER A 35 9.26 -1.53 -2.24
C SER A 35 8.01 -0.99 -2.90
N CYS A 36 6.87 -0.92 -2.20
CA CYS A 36 5.60 -0.51 -2.79
C CYS A 36 5.36 1.00 -2.66
N TYR A 37 4.67 1.57 -3.65
CA TYR A 37 4.19 2.95 -3.60
C TYR A 37 2.77 3.02 -3.07
N LEU A 38 2.47 4.03 -2.27
CA LEU A 38 1.11 4.42 -1.92
C LEU A 38 0.59 5.37 -3.00
N VAL A 39 -0.37 4.90 -3.79
CA VAL A 39 -0.94 5.65 -4.92
C VAL A 39 -2.36 6.06 -4.59
N SER A 40 -2.69 7.32 -4.88
CA SER A 40 -4.06 7.84 -4.87
C SER A 40 -4.39 8.28 -6.29
N LEU A 41 -5.51 7.80 -6.82
CA LEU A 41 -6.00 8.10 -8.17
C LEU A 41 -7.43 8.63 -8.06
N VAL A 42 -7.73 9.68 -8.81
CA VAL A 42 -9.06 10.30 -8.85
C VAL A 42 -9.53 10.33 -10.30
N ASP A 43 -10.69 9.72 -10.54
CA ASP A 43 -11.45 9.97 -11.75
C ASP A 43 -12.28 11.25 -11.55
N ASN A 44 -12.14 12.19 -12.49
CA ASN A 44 -12.82 13.48 -12.43
C ASN A 44 -14.12 13.50 -13.25
N ASP A 45 -14.42 12.44 -14.02
CA ASP A 45 -15.73 12.29 -14.65
C ASP A 45 -16.74 11.74 -13.65
N TYR A 46 -17.51 12.65 -13.05
CA TYR A 46 -18.54 12.32 -12.06
C TYR A 46 -19.79 11.65 -12.66
N ILE A 47 -19.99 11.71 -13.99
CA ILE A 47 -21.21 11.24 -14.64
C ILE A 47 -20.97 9.86 -15.27
N SER A 48 -19.84 9.68 -15.92
CA SER A 48 -19.51 8.48 -16.70
C SER A 48 -18.08 7.94 -16.46
N GLY A 49 -17.48 8.25 -15.32
CA GLY A 49 -16.14 7.78 -14.97
C GLY A 49 -15.96 6.26 -15.00
N ASP A 50 -14.74 5.85 -15.35
CA ASP A 50 -14.25 4.47 -15.29
C ASP A 50 -12.80 4.48 -14.77
N LEU A 51 -12.65 4.61 -13.45
CA LEU A 51 -11.36 4.56 -12.76
C LEU A 51 -10.54 3.32 -13.14
N PHE A 52 -11.20 2.19 -13.43
CA PHE A 52 -10.53 0.94 -13.73
C PHE A 52 -9.98 0.87 -15.16
N ALA A 53 -10.41 1.75 -16.07
CA ALA A 53 -9.83 1.86 -17.41
C ALA A 53 -8.30 2.07 -17.36
N ALA A 54 -7.81 2.79 -16.34
CA ALA A 54 -6.39 3.02 -16.11
C ALA A 54 -5.55 1.74 -15.92
N PHE A 55 -6.18 0.61 -15.60
CA PHE A 55 -5.51 -0.67 -15.37
C PHE A 55 -5.76 -1.71 -16.47
N LYS A 56 -6.57 -1.40 -17.49
CA LYS A 56 -6.94 -2.36 -18.55
C LYS A 56 -5.85 -2.61 -19.59
N GLU A 57 -4.86 -1.71 -19.69
CA GLU A 57 -3.77 -1.79 -20.67
C GLU A 57 -2.40 -2.16 -20.07
N ILE A 58 -2.38 -2.63 -18.82
CA ILE A 58 -1.17 -3.10 -18.13
C ILE A 58 -0.93 -4.58 -18.41
#